data_AF-A0A961BH33-F1
#
_entry.id   AF-A0A961BH33-F1
#
_cell.length_a   1.000
_cell.length_b   1.000
_cell.length_c   1.000
_cell.angle_alpha   90.00
_cell.angle_beta   90.00
_cell.angle_gamma   90.00
#
_symmetry.space_group_name_H-M   'P 1'
#
loop_
_entity.id
_entity.type
_entity.pdbx_description
1 polymer ?
#
loop_
_entity_poly.entity_id
_entity_poly.type
_entity_poly.pdbx_seq_one_letter_code
_entity_poly.pdbx_strand_id
1 'polypeptide(L)'
;MSFRHEVMPVLIKAGCNLGACHGALVGRGDLALSLRGENPVKDHATLIKSFLDEENPANSLLIRKPTLEMPHEGGKRFERNSEEYEILAKWIAAGAPLDPPDAPRLKSLQVTPREEINFAPKIETRLRVLAEFTDGTERDVTRWTVFTPSTLLVEIDREGRVRSVGEGETTIVARFLERQEPVSLAFVADAPGYHWDGPAEANFIDREIFAKQRRLRLPVAPLCDDGIFVRRVYLDLVGRIPTAVEARTFVDDPSPEKRQHLVDELLGRMAFANFWALKWADLLRVEEKTLDTVGTRAFHGWIR
;
A
#
# COMPACT_ATOMS: atom_id res chain seq x y z
N MET A 1 -12.27 -19.36 -24.38
CA MET A 1 -11.19 -19.19 -23.40
C MET A 1 -10.32 -18.04 -23.84
N SER A 2 -9.96 -17.15 -22.93
CA SER A 2 -9.28 -15.89 -23.19
C SER A 2 -7.89 -15.89 -22.57
N PHE A 3 -6.86 -15.59 -23.36
CA PHE A 3 -5.51 -15.44 -22.82
C PHE A 3 -5.45 -14.24 -21.85
N ARG A 4 -6.03 -13.11 -22.25
CA ARG A 4 -6.04 -11.87 -21.48
C ARG A 4 -6.86 -11.96 -20.19
N HIS A 5 -8.02 -12.63 -20.20
CA HIS A 5 -8.96 -12.59 -19.07
C HIS A 5 -8.93 -13.83 -18.19
N GLU A 6 -8.31 -14.93 -18.60
CA GLU A 6 -8.25 -16.17 -17.81
C GLU A 6 -6.79 -16.58 -17.54
N VAL A 7 -5.94 -16.62 -18.57
CA VAL A 7 -4.53 -17.05 -18.42
C VAL A 7 -3.67 -15.99 -17.74
N MET A 8 -3.73 -14.74 -18.20
CA MET A 8 -2.93 -13.64 -17.63
C MET A 8 -3.21 -13.42 -16.14
N PRO A 9 -4.46 -13.43 -15.65
CA PRO A 9 -4.72 -13.35 -14.22
C PRO A 9 -4.09 -14.49 -13.41
N VAL A 10 -4.04 -15.72 -13.94
CA VAL A 10 -3.32 -16.83 -13.29
C VAL A 10 -1.83 -16.49 -13.15
N LEU A 11 -1.17 -16.05 -14.22
CA LEU A 11 0.25 -15.71 -14.21
C LEU A 11 0.55 -14.53 -13.27
N ILE A 12 -0.33 -13.54 -13.23
CA ILE A 12 -0.24 -12.36 -12.36
C ILE A 12 -0.41 -12.78 -10.89
N LYS A 13 -1.47 -13.53 -10.56
CA LYS A 13 -1.80 -13.96 -9.20
C LYS A 13 -0.76 -14.93 -8.63
N ALA A 14 -0.19 -15.78 -9.49
CA ALA A 14 0.93 -16.65 -9.18
C ALA A 14 2.27 -15.91 -8.98
N GLY A 15 2.35 -14.63 -9.33
CA GLY A 15 3.54 -13.81 -9.21
C GLY A 15 4.62 -14.07 -10.28
N CYS A 16 4.28 -14.79 -11.36
CA CYS A 16 5.24 -15.17 -12.41
C CYS A 16 5.85 -13.94 -13.09
N ASN A 17 5.06 -12.89 -13.30
CA ASN A 17 5.44 -11.67 -14.01
C ASN A 17 5.84 -10.49 -13.09
N LEU A 18 6.24 -10.79 -11.85
CA LEU A 18 6.84 -9.80 -10.96
C LEU A 18 8.28 -9.50 -11.37
N GLY A 19 8.76 -8.29 -11.07
CA GLY A 19 10.13 -7.85 -11.39
C GLY A 19 11.23 -8.69 -10.73
N ALA A 20 10.93 -9.38 -9.63
CA ALA A 20 11.84 -10.34 -9.00
C ALA A 20 11.94 -11.67 -9.77
N CYS A 21 10.99 -11.96 -10.67
CA CYS A 21 10.88 -13.21 -11.43
C CYS A 21 10.97 -12.94 -12.94
N HIS A 22 9.99 -13.39 -13.73
CA HIS A 22 10.04 -13.29 -15.20
C HIS A 22 9.63 -11.91 -15.73
N GLY A 23 9.11 -11.03 -14.86
CA GLY A 23 8.81 -9.63 -15.18
C GLY A 23 10.01 -8.69 -15.06
N ALA A 24 11.21 -9.21 -14.79
CA ALA A 24 12.46 -8.44 -14.82
C ALA A 24 12.73 -7.91 -16.25
N LEU A 25 13.50 -6.83 -16.38
CA LEU A 25 13.80 -6.20 -17.68
C LEU A 25 14.34 -7.19 -18.74
N VAL A 26 15.16 -8.15 -18.30
CA VAL A 26 15.75 -9.20 -19.15
C VAL A 26 15.06 -10.57 -19.00
N GLY A 27 14.02 -10.67 -18.19
CA GLY A 27 13.42 -11.95 -17.78
C GLY A 27 14.31 -12.79 -16.86
N ARG A 28 13.91 -14.05 -16.63
CA ARG A 28 14.69 -15.06 -15.89
C ARG A 28 14.44 -16.45 -16.45
N GLY A 29 15.46 -17.31 -16.45
CA GLY A 29 15.34 -18.71 -16.87
C GLY A 29 14.74 -18.86 -18.27
N ASP A 30 15.25 -18.06 -19.21
CA ASP A 30 14.85 -17.95 -20.62
C ASP A 30 13.40 -17.51 -20.87
N LEU A 31 12.67 -17.14 -19.82
CA LEU A 31 11.31 -16.60 -19.89
C LEU A 31 11.30 -15.12 -19.51
N ALA A 32 10.87 -14.29 -20.45
CA ALA A 32 10.70 -12.84 -20.28
C ALA A 32 9.25 -12.43 -20.52
N LEU A 33 8.55 -12.14 -19.42
CA LEU A 33 7.19 -11.60 -19.41
C LEU A 33 7.24 -10.09 -19.16
N SER A 34 6.20 -9.39 -19.58
CA SER A 34 5.97 -7.99 -19.26
C SER A 34 5.73 -7.83 -17.77
N LEU A 35 6.27 -6.76 -17.17
CA LEU A 35 6.08 -6.48 -15.76
C LEU A 35 4.57 -6.41 -15.48
N ARG A 36 4.11 -7.19 -14.49
CA ARG A 36 2.71 -7.18 -14.04
C ARG A 36 1.65 -7.49 -15.12
N GLY A 37 2.07 -7.97 -16.30
CA GLY A 37 1.18 -8.33 -17.40
C GLY A 37 0.77 -7.16 -18.29
N GLU A 38 1.55 -6.08 -18.31
CA GLU A 38 1.29 -4.85 -19.07
C GLU A 38 1.22 -5.05 -20.60
N ASN A 39 1.79 -6.12 -21.15
CA ASN A 39 1.72 -6.42 -22.57
C ASN A 39 1.35 -7.90 -22.85
N PRO A 40 0.05 -8.23 -22.83
CA PRO A 40 -0.42 -9.60 -23.06
C PRO A 40 -0.02 -10.18 -24.43
N VAL A 41 0.05 -9.35 -25.48
CA VAL A 41 0.42 -9.82 -26.82
C VAL A 41 1.88 -10.28 -26.84
N LYS A 42 2.78 -9.50 -26.22
CA LYS A 42 4.19 -9.88 -26.07
C LYS A 42 4.33 -11.13 -25.21
N ASP A 43 3.60 -11.21 -24.10
CA ASP A 43 3.68 -12.33 -23.16
C ASP A 43 3.23 -13.64 -23.80
N HIS A 44 2.13 -13.60 -24.54
CA HIS A 44 1.65 -14.71 -25.35
C HIS A 44 2.73 -15.20 -26.32
N ALA A 45 3.30 -14.28 -27.12
CA ALA A 45 4.34 -14.60 -28.09
C ALA A 45 5.61 -15.17 -27.47
N THR A 46 5.92 -14.83 -26.21
CA THR A 46 7.02 -15.46 -25.46
C THR A 46 6.65 -16.89 -25.04
N LEU A 47 5.45 -17.10 -24.50
CA LEU A 47 5.04 -18.40 -23.94
C LEU A 47 4.99 -19.49 -25.01
N ILE A 48 4.38 -19.20 -26.17
CA ILE A 48 4.19 -20.21 -27.23
C ILE A 48 5.49 -20.64 -27.92
N LYS A 49 6.60 -19.91 -27.76
CA LYS A 49 7.86 -20.22 -28.48
C LYS A 49 8.54 -21.50 -28.00
N SER A 50 8.57 -21.76 -26.69
CA SER A 50 9.39 -22.85 -26.14
C SER A 50 8.93 -23.39 -24.78
N PHE A 51 7.78 -22.95 -24.26
CA PHE A 51 7.32 -23.34 -22.92
C PHE A 51 6.12 -24.28 -22.91
N LEU A 52 5.55 -24.56 -24.07
CA LEU A 52 4.31 -25.32 -24.24
C LEU A 52 4.57 -26.63 -24.99
N ASP A 53 3.90 -27.67 -24.55
CA ASP A 53 3.70 -28.93 -25.23
C ASP A 53 2.19 -29.02 -25.52
N GLU A 54 1.80 -28.67 -26.76
CA GLU A 54 0.38 -28.60 -27.16
C GLU A 54 -0.26 -29.99 -27.25
N GLU A 55 0.52 -31.01 -27.59
CA GLU A 55 0.05 -32.40 -27.66
C GLU A 55 -0.17 -32.98 -26.26
N ASN A 56 0.68 -32.61 -25.31
CA ASN A 56 0.56 -33.00 -23.91
C ASN A 56 0.70 -31.80 -22.97
N PRO A 57 -0.40 -31.06 -22.71
CA PRO A 57 -0.40 -29.88 -21.86
C PRO A 57 0.28 -30.07 -20.51
N ALA A 58 0.13 -31.24 -19.88
CA ALA A 58 0.72 -31.54 -18.58
C ALA A 58 2.26 -31.58 -18.61
N ASN A 59 2.87 -31.82 -19.78
CA ASN A 59 4.33 -31.81 -19.94
C ASN A 59 4.91 -30.41 -20.13
N SER A 60 4.07 -29.40 -20.40
CA SER A 60 4.49 -28.03 -20.63
C SER A 60 5.31 -27.48 -19.46
N LEU A 61 6.39 -26.76 -19.75
CA LEU A 61 7.20 -26.07 -18.73
C LEU A 61 6.36 -25.06 -17.94
N LEU A 62 5.38 -24.44 -18.60
CA LEU A 62 4.40 -23.53 -17.99
C LEU A 62 3.50 -24.19 -16.94
N ILE A 63 3.43 -25.53 -16.94
CA ILE A 63 2.71 -26.34 -15.94
C ILE A 63 3.69 -26.89 -14.91
N ARG A 64 4.72 -27.62 -15.36
CA ARG A 64 5.58 -28.42 -14.48
C ARG A 64 6.44 -27.60 -13.53
N LYS A 65 6.90 -26.41 -13.95
CA LYS A 65 7.69 -25.51 -13.09
C LYS A 65 6.86 -24.96 -11.93
N PRO A 66 5.71 -24.30 -12.16
CA PRO A 66 4.91 -23.75 -11.05
C PRO A 66 4.25 -24.80 -10.15
N THR A 67 4.03 -26.04 -10.62
CA THR A 67 3.54 -27.15 -9.76
C THR A 67 4.65 -27.88 -8.99
N LEU A 68 5.93 -27.56 -9.25
CA LEU A 68 7.12 -28.29 -8.77
C LEU A 68 7.19 -29.76 -9.23
N GLU A 69 6.60 -30.10 -10.38
CA GLU A 69 6.87 -31.37 -11.08
C GLU A 69 8.23 -31.35 -11.81
N MET A 70 8.91 -30.21 -11.80
CA MET A 70 10.33 -30.08 -12.10
C MET A 70 10.95 -28.94 -11.25
N PRO A 71 12.30 -28.89 -11.12
CA PRO A 71 12.97 -27.82 -10.39
C PRO A 71 12.61 -26.43 -10.92
N HIS A 72 12.24 -25.54 -10.00
CA HIS A 72 11.93 -24.15 -10.28
C HIS A 72 12.42 -23.27 -9.13
N GLU A 73 13.34 -22.35 -9.42
CA GLU A 73 13.90 -21.43 -8.41
C GLU A 73 12.84 -20.54 -7.77
N GLY A 74 11.78 -20.22 -8.51
CA GLY A 74 10.62 -19.50 -7.98
C GLY A 74 9.79 -20.33 -6.98
N GLY A 75 10.10 -21.61 -6.78
CA GLY A 75 9.32 -22.49 -5.93
C GLY A 75 7.93 -22.81 -6.50
N LYS A 76 7.08 -23.37 -5.64
CA LYS A 76 5.71 -23.73 -5.98
C LYS A 76 4.83 -22.48 -6.08
N ARG A 77 4.03 -22.39 -7.13
CA ARG A 77 3.09 -21.28 -7.35
C ARG A 77 1.63 -21.69 -7.19
N PHE A 78 1.28 -22.91 -7.60
CA PHE A 78 -0.05 -23.48 -7.42
C PHE A 78 -0.01 -25.01 -7.42
N GLU A 79 -1.12 -25.63 -7.01
CA GLU A 79 -1.28 -27.09 -6.90
C GLU A 79 -1.68 -27.73 -8.23
N ARG A 80 -1.46 -29.03 -8.40
CA ARG A 80 -1.89 -29.77 -9.60
C ARG A 80 -3.42 -29.87 -9.73
N ASN A 81 -4.14 -29.88 -8.62
CA ASN A 81 -5.61 -29.89 -8.56
C ASN A 81 -6.20 -28.48 -8.37
N SER A 82 -5.48 -27.44 -8.79
CA SER A 82 -5.93 -26.06 -8.69
C SER A 82 -6.62 -25.57 -9.96
N GLU A 83 -7.46 -24.55 -9.82
CA GLU A 83 -8.09 -23.87 -10.95
C GLU A 83 -7.05 -23.21 -11.87
N GLU A 84 -5.94 -22.73 -11.32
CA GLU A 84 -4.78 -22.23 -12.06
C GLU A 84 -4.22 -23.27 -13.04
N TYR A 85 -4.00 -24.50 -12.56
CA TYR A 85 -3.56 -25.61 -13.38
C TYR A 85 -4.57 -25.90 -14.50
N GLU A 86 -5.86 -25.98 -14.15
CA GLU A 86 -6.90 -26.29 -15.12
C GLU A 86 -7.02 -25.25 -16.22
N ILE A 87 -6.98 -23.96 -15.87
CA ILE A 87 -7.04 -22.85 -16.84
C ILE A 87 -5.87 -22.95 -17.82
N LEU A 88 -4.65 -23.13 -17.31
CA LEU A 88 -3.46 -23.23 -18.14
C LEU A 88 -3.49 -24.48 -19.02
N ALA A 89 -3.83 -25.64 -18.46
CA ALA A 89 -3.89 -26.90 -19.19
C ALA A 89 -4.96 -26.87 -20.29
N LYS A 90 -6.15 -26.33 -20.00
CA LYS A 90 -7.21 -26.13 -21.01
C LYS A 90 -6.72 -25.19 -22.10
N TRP A 91 -6.07 -24.08 -21.73
CA TRP A 91 -5.52 -23.10 -22.68
C TRP A 91 -4.51 -23.70 -23.64
N ILE A 92 -3.57 -24.48 -23.12
CA ILE A 92 -2.57 -25.16 -23.93
C ILE A 92 -3.23 -26.22 -24.83
N ALA A 93 -4.16 -27.02 -24.30
CA ALA A 93 -4.88 -28.05 -25.06
C ALA A 93 -5.71 -27.47 -26.23
N ALA A 94 -6.13 -26.21 -26.13
CA ALA A 94 -6.86 -25.52 -27.17
C ALA A 94 -5.94 -24.89 -28.25
N GLY A 95 -4.64 -25.21 -28.25
CA GLY A 95 -3.65 -24.62 -29.17
C GLY A 95 -3.19 -23.23 -28.73
N ALA A 96 -3.25 -22.93 -27.43
CA ALA A 96 -2.78 -21.68 -26.84
C ALA A 96 -3.25 -20.40 -27.57
N PRO A 97 -4.56 -20.21 -27.84
CA PRO A 97 -5.02 -19.11 -28.68
C PRO A 97 -4.77 -17.74 -28.03
N LEU A 98 -4.44 -16.74 -28.85
CA LEU A 98 -4.46 -15.33 -28.48
C LEU A 98 -5.86 -14.76 -28.71
N ASP A 99 -6.28 -13.82 -27.85
CA ASP A 99 -7.55 -13.11 -28.04
C ASP A 99 -7.56 -12.32 -29.36
N PRO A 100 -8.71 -12.26 -30.06
CA PRO A 100 -8.82 -11.42 -31.24
C PRO A 100 -8.67 -9.92 -30.88
N PRO A 101 -8.28 -9.05 -31.84
CA PRO A 101 -8.00 -7.64 -31.55
C PRO A 101 -9.16 -6.86 -30.93
N ASP A 102 -10.39 -7.25 -31.28
CA ASP A 102 -11.68 -6.70 -30.84
C ASP A 102 -12.26 -7.40 -29.60
N ALA A 103 -11.54 -8.38 -29.04
CA ALA A 103 -11.95 -9.00 -27.78
C ALA A 103 -12.20 -7.93 -26.71
N PRO A 104 -13.21 -8.13 -25.84
CA PRO A 104 -13.52 -7.21 -24.76
C PRO A 104 -12.27 -6.85 -23.96
N ARG A 105 -12.26 -5.66 -23.37
CA ARG A 105 -11.16 -5.20 -22.50
C ARG A 105 -11.72 -4.82 -21.15
N LEU A 106 -10.86 -4.85 -20.13
CA LEU A 106 -11.24 -4.40 -18.80
C LEU A 106 -11.57 -2.90 -18.85
N LYS A 107 -12.82 -2.55 -18.56
CA LYS A 107 -13.29 -1.17 -18.57
C LYS A 107 -13.07 -0.55 -17.19
N SER A 108 -13.59 -1.21 -16.16
CA SER A 108 -13.64 -0.71 -14.77
C SER A 108 -13.47 -1.87 -13.78
N LEU A 109 -12.99 -1.53 -12.59
CA LEU A 109 -12.88 -2.43 -11.45
C LEU A 109 -13.65 -1.81 -10.29
N GLN A 110 -14.50 -2.58 -9.63
CA GLN A 110 -15.25 -2.16 -8.45
C GLN A 110 -14.90 -3.07 -7.28
N VAL A 111 -14.52 -2.49 -6.15
CA VAL A 111 -14.18 -3.23 -4.94
C VAL A 111 -15.17 -2.86 -3.83
N THR A 112 -15.74 -3.87 -3.17
CA THR A 112 -16.69 -3.68 -2.08
C THR A 112 -16.23 -4.46 -0.84
N PRO A 113 -16.18 -3.83 0.35
CA PRO A 113 -16.32 -2.39 0.59
C PRO A 113 -15.15 -1.58 -0.03
N ARG A 114 -15.40 -0.31 -0.37
CA ARG A 114 -14.32 0.66 -0.70
C ARG A 114 -13.68 1.24 0.56
N GLU A 115 -14.48 1.40 1.60
CA GLU A 115 -14.04 1.85 2.90
C GLU A 115 -14.87 1.17 3.99
N GLU A 116 -14.23 0.71 5.06
CA GLU A 116 -14.92 0.12 6.19
C GLU A 116 -14.13 0.31 7.49
N ILE A 117 -14.85 0.59 8.58
CA ILE A 117 -14.29 0.60 9.94
C ILE A 117 -14.89 -0.58 10.69
N ASN A 118 -14.01 -1.45 11.16
CA ASN A 118 -14.33 -2.66 11.88
C ASN A 118 -13.98 -2.45 13.36
N PHE A 119 -15.00 -2.35 14.21
CA PHE A 119 -14.83 -2.26 15.66
C PHE A 119 -14.78 -3.66 16.25
N ALA A 120 -13.88 -3.88 17.22
CA ALA A 120 -13.80 -5.16 17.93
C ALA A 120 -15.17 -5.56 18.51
N PRO A 121 -15.53 -6.86 18.54
CA PRO A 121 -14.67 -8.01 18.23
C PRO A 121 -14.59 -8.34 16.72
N LYS A 122 -15.13 -7.51 15.82
CA LYS A 122 -15.03 -7.75 14.37
C LYS A 122 -13.60 -7.50 13.89
N ILE A 123 -12.85 -8.58 13.72
CA ILE A 123 -11.46 -8.56 13.21
C ILE A 123 -11.34 -9.03 11.76
N GLU A 124 -12.46 -9.36 11.11
CA GLU A 124 -12.49 -9.88 9.76
C GLU A 124 -13.51 -9.12 8.91
N THR A 125 -13.17 -8.91 7.65
CA THR A 125 -14.10 -8.49 6.60
C THR A 125 -13.79 -9.21 5.29
N ARG A 126 -14.65 -9.04 4.28
CA ARG A 126 -14.47 -9.67 2.98
C ARG A 126 -14.57 -8.66 1.87
N LEU A 127 -13.53 -8.63 1.03
CA LEU A 127 -13.51 -7.87 -0.21
C LEU A 127 -14.14 -8.69 -1.33
N ARG A 128 -14.97 -8.03 -2.13
CA ARG A 128 -15.48 -8.52 -3.41
C ARG A 128 -15.02 -7.59 -4.51
N VAL A 129 -14.55 -8.17 -5.61
CA VAL A 129 -14.03 -7.43 -6.76
C VAL A 129 -14.81 -7.82 -8.01
N LEU A 130 -15.51 -6.85 -8.59
CA LEU A 130 -16.24 -6.99 -9.85
C LEU A 130 -15.49 -6.25 -10.96
N ALA A 131 -15.22 -6.95 -12.05
CA ALA A 131 -14.66 -6.39 -13.27
C ALA A 131 -15.79 -6.20 -14.30
N GLU A 132 -15.89 -5.00 -14.87
CA GLU A 132 -16.76 -4.70 -16.00
C GLU A 132 -15.90 -4.63 -17.27
N PHE A 133 -16.36 -5.27 -18.35
CA PHE A 133 -15.66 -5.30 -19.63
C PHE A 133 -16.34 -4.38 -20.66
N THR A 134 -15.64 -4.06 -21.75
CA THR A 134 -16.14 -3.14 -22.79
C THR A 134 -17.38 -3.64 -23.54
N ASP A 135 -17.68 -4.94 -23.48
CA ASP A 135 -18.91 -5.54 -24.00
C ASP A 135 -20.10 -5.47 -23.02
N GLY A 136 -19.89 -4.86 -21.85
CA GLY A 136 -20.88 -4.76 -20.78
C GLY A 136 -20.97 -6.00 -19.89
N THR A 137 -20.15 -7.04 -20.13
CA THR A 137 -20.13 -8.19 -19.23
C THR A 137 -19.48 -7.83 -17.90
N GLU A 138 -20.01 -8.38 -16.82
CA GLU A 138 -19.44 -8.26 -15.48
C GLU A 138 -19.00 -9.63 -14.97
N ARG A 139 -17.87 -9.66 -14.26
CA ARG A 139 -17.33 -10.90 -13.67
C ARG A 139 -16.82 -10.64 -12.27
N ASP A 140 -17.09 -11.60 -11.37
CA ASP A 140 -16.41 -11.65 -10.08
C ASP A 140 -14.98 -12.13 -10.29
N VAL A 141 -14.02 -11.24 -10.02
CA VAL A 141 -12.59 -11.47 -10.19
C VAL A 141 -11.85 -11.45 -8.85
N THR A 142 -12.56 -11.57 -7.73
CA THR A 142 -11.99 -11.52 -6.37
C THR A 142 -10.81 -12.49 -6.23
N ARG A 143 -11.00 -13.75 -6.66
CA ARG A 143 -9.97 -14.79 -6.62
C ARG A 143 -8.69 -14.42 -7.37
N TRP A 144 -8.87 -13.73 -8.48
CA TRP A 144 -7.83 -13.36 -9.43
C TRP A 144 -7.19 -12.00 -9.17
N THR A 145 -7.74 -11.26 -8.21
CA THR A 145 -7.23 -9.94 -7.82
C THR A 145 -6.01 -10.10 -6.93
N VAL A 146 -4.95 -9.35 -7.21
CA VAL A 146 -3.79 -9.23 -6.33
C VAL A 146 -4.10 -8.14 -5.31
N PHE A 147 -4.15 -8.52 -4.03
CA PHE A 147 -4.31 -7.59 -2.92
C PHE A 147 -2.94 -7.27 -2.32
N THR A 148 -2.65 -6.00 -2.10
CA THR A 148 -1.39 -5.55 -1.49
C THR A 148 -1.69 -4.54 -0.39
N PRO A 149 -1.57 -4.91 0.89
CA PRO A 149 -1.75 -3.97 1.98
C PRO A 149 -0.56 -3.02 2.10
N SER A 150 -0.81 -1.77 2.50
CA SER A 150 0.23 -0.77 2.74
C SER A 150 1.00 -0.98 4.05
N THR A 151 0.46 -1.81 4.93
CA THR A 151 1.02 -2.16 6.24
C THR A 151 0.88 -3.67 6.48
N LEU A 152 1.59 -4.19 7.49
CA LEU A 152 1.47 -5.59 7.91
C LEU A 152 0.27 -5.82 8.86
N LEU A 153 -0.70 -4.90 8.89
CA LEU A 153 -1.86 -4.95 9.80
C LEU A 153 -2.85 -6.05 9.44
N VAL A 154 -2.88 -6.50 8.18
CA VAL A 154 -3.88 -7.45 7.70
C VAL A 154 -3.25 -8.58 6.89
N GLU A 155 -3.84 -9.75 7.03
CA GLU A 155 -3.63 -10.89 6.15
C GLU A 155 -4.83 -11.01 5.20
N ILE A 156 -4.55 -11.30 3.93
CA ILE A 156 -5.57 -11.38 2.89
C ILE A 156 -5.40 -12.68 2.13
N ASP A 157 -6.43 -13.50 2.12
CA ASP A 157 -6.40 -14.75 1.38
C ASP A 157 -6.86 -14.59 -0.08
N ARG A 158 -6.88 -15.70 -0.80
CA ARG A 158 -7.23 -15.71 -2.23
C ARG A 158 -8.69 -15.39 -2.46
N GLU A 159 -9.58 -15.66 -1.51
CA GLU A 159 -11.03 -15.43 -1.64
C GLU A 159 -11.46 -14.03 -1.17
N GLY A 160 -10.49 -13.16 -0.91
CA GLY A 160 -10.71 -11.77 -0.49
C GLY A 160 -11.09 -11.64 0.98
N ARG A 161 -10.94 -12.68 1.81
CA ARG A 161 -11.11 -12.50 3.27
C ARG A 161 -9.90 -11.76 3.82
N VAL A 162 -10.18 -10.70 4.56
CA VAL A 162 -9.19 -9.83 5.19
C VAL A 162 -9.32 -10.03 6.70
N ARG A 163 -8.25 -10.50 7.33
CA ARG A 163 -8.17 -10.68 8.77
C ARG A 163 -7.14 -9.72 9.34
N SER A 164 -7.53 -8.95 10.35
CA SER A 164 -6.59 -8.10 11.06
C SER A 164 -5.72 -8.89 12.04
N VAL A 165 -4.44 -8.50 12.13
CA VAL A 165 -3.51 -8.98 13.16
C VAL A 165 -3.38 -8.00 14.34
N GLY A 166 -3.98 -6.82 14.24
CA GLY A 166 -3.93 -5.79 15.29
C GLY A 166 -4.91 -4.65 15.08
N GLU A 167 -4.66 -3.53 15.76
CA GLU A 167 -5.43 -2.31 15.60
C GLU A 167 -4.70 -1.32 14.70
N GLY A 168 -5.46 -0.53 13.96
CA GLY A 168 -4.94 0.53 13.11
C GLY A 168 -5.69 0.64 11.79
N GLU A 169 -5.09 1.38 10.88
CA GLU A 169 -5.61 1.59 9.54
C GLU A 169 -4.65 1.02 8.50
N THR A 170 -5.21 0.54 7.39
CA THR A 170 -4.45 0.07 6.25
C THR A 170 -5.17 0.42 4.95
N THR A 171 -4.39 0.68 3.91
CA THR A 171 -4.92 0.78 2.55
C THR A 171 -4.50 -0.47 1.79
N ILE A 172 -5.46 -1.18 1.23
CA ILE A 172 -5.24 -2.33 0.36
C ILE A 172 -5.37 -1.86 -1.08
N VAL A 173 -4.33 -2.07 -1.88
CA VAL A 173 -4.44 -1.93 -3.34
C VAL A 173 -4.93 -3.25 -3.91
N ALA A 174 -6.12 -3.23 -4.48
CA ALA A 174 -6.72 -4.37 -5.19
C ALA A 174 -6.47 -4.20 -6.69
N ARG A 175 -5.64 -5.06 -7.29
CA ARG A 175 -5.24 -4.99 -8.70
C ARG A 175 -5.72 -6.20 -9.48
N PHE A 176 -6.42 -5.95 -10.59
CA PHE A 176 -6.80 -6.95 -11.58
C PHE A 176 -6.40 -6.45 -12.96
N LEU A 177 -5.52 -7.20 -13.65
CA LEU A 177 -4.88 -6.79 -14.90
C LEU A 177 -4.27 -5.37 -14.79
N GLU A 178 -4.67 -4.45 -15.68
CA GLU A 178 -4.21 -3.06 -15.77
C GLU A 178 -4.97 -2.08 -14.86
N ARG A 179 -6.00 -2.52 -14.12
CA ARG A 179 -6.77 -1.66 -13.20
C ARG A 179 -6.42 -1.96 -11.75
N GLN A 180 -6.48 -0.92 -10.93
CA GLN A 180 -6.28 -1.01 -9.50
C GLN A 180 -7.22 -0.05 -8.77
N GLU A 181 -7.75 -0.49 -7.64
CA GLU A 181 -8.60 0.31 -6.76
C GLU A 181 -8.05 0.26 -5.33
N PRO A 182 -7.94 1.40 -4.64
CA PRO A 182 -7.62 1.42 -3.22
C PRO A 182 -8.85 1.07 -2.38
N VAL A 183 -8.63 0.33 -1.30
CA VAL A 183 -9.62 0.05 -0.26
C VAL A 183 -9.06 0.50 1.08
N SER A 184 -9.79 1.34 1.81
CA SER A 184 -9.39 1.82 3.13
C SER A 184 -10.10 1.03 4.23
N LEU A 185 -9.34 0.28 5.03
CA LEU A 185 -9.87 -0.47 6.16
C LEU A 185 -9.28 0.05 7.45
N ALA A 186 -10.12 0.15 8.48
CA ALA A 186 -9.67 0.37 9.85
C ALA A 186 -10.16 -0.77 10.73
N PHE A 187 -9.31 -1.22 11.65
CA PHE A 187 -9.64 -2.16 12.71
C PHE A 187 -9.34 -1.46 14.04
N VAL A 188 -10.38 -1.23 14.83
CA VAL A 188 -10.28 -0.42 16.05
C VAL A 188 -10.72 -1.24 17.25
N ALA A 189 -10.05 -1.03 18.38
CA ALA A 189 -10.50 -1.51 19.68
C ALA A 189 -11.98 -1.20 19.92
N ASP A 190 -12.62 -2.05 20.71
CA ASP A 190 -13.93 -1.72 21.25
C ASP A 190 -13.78 -0.55 22.22
N ALA A 191 -14.72 0.38 22.17
CA ALA A 191 -14.78 1.52 23.05
C ALA A 191 -16.18 1.60 23.67
N PRO A 192 -16.52 0.70 24.62
CA PRO A 192 -17.79 0.73 25.31
C PRO A 192 -17.96 2.07 26.02
N GLY A 193 -19.11 2.73 25.80
CA GLY A 193 -19.37 4.03 26.42
C GLY A 193 -18.56 5.19 25.81
N TYR A 194 -18.00 4.99 24.60
CA TYR A 194 -17.40 6.08 23.84
C TYR A 194 -18.34 7.28 23.76
N HIS A 195 -17.84 8.43 24.21
CA HIS A 195 -18.43 9.73 24.02
C HIS A 195 -17.30 10.70 23.67
N TRP A 196 -17.62 11.69 22.84
CA TRP A 196 -16.66 12.73 22.50
C TRP A 196 -16.72 13.84 23.56
N ASP A 197 -15.63 14.02 24.30
CA ASP A 197 -15.42 15.05 25.32
C ASP A 197 -14.22 15.96 24.98
N GLY A 198 -13.85 16.02 23.69
CA GLY A 198 -12.73 16.82 23.23
C GLY A 198 -12.92 18.33 23.33
N PRO A 199 -11.82 19.10 23.29
CA PRO A 199 -11.87 20.56 23.33
C PRO A 199 -12.58 21.14 22.10
N ALA A 200 -12.92 22.43 22.17
CA ALA A 200 -13.42 23.16 21.00
C ALA A 200 -12.34 23.20 19.89
N GLU A 201 -12.77 23.15 18.63
CA GLU A 201 -11.91 23.30 17.47
C GLU A 201 -11.29 24.71 17.47
N ALA A 202 -9.96 24.83 17.55
CA ALA A 202 -9.29 26.12 17.45
C ALA A 202 -9.03 26.53 16.01
N ASN A 203 -8.87 25.56 15.10
CA ASN A 203 -8.62 25.80 13.68
C ASN A 203 -9.11 24.64 12.79
N PHE A 204 -8.87 24.73 11.48
CA PHE A 204 -9.30 23.73 10.51
C PHE A 204 -8.59 22.37 10.67
N ILE A 205 -7.38 22.33 11.23
CA ILE A 205 -6.63 21.10 11.47
C ILE A 205 -7.33 20.30 12.57
N ASP A 206 -7.72 20.96 13.66
CA ASP A 206 -8.47 20.33 14.75
C ASP A 206 -9.79 19.72 14.24
N ARG A 207 -10.48 20.43 13.34
CA ARG A 207 -11.70 19.89 12.71
C ARG A 207 -11.47 18.54 12.04
N GLU A 208 -10.43 18.44 11.23
CA GLU A 208 -10.11 17.20 10.50
C GLU A 208 -9.65 16.09 11.46
N ILE A 209 -8.80 16.42 12.44
CA ILE A 209 -8.33 15.47 13.46
C ILE A 209 -9.51 14.94 14.28
N PHE A 210 -10.37 15.83 14.78
CA PHE A 210 -11.51 15.45 15.61
C PHE A 210 -12.56 14.70 14.80
N ALA A 211 -12.78 15.06 13.53
CA ALA A 211 -13.64 14.27 12.64
C ALA A 211 -13.14 12.83 12.52
N LYS A 212 -11.82 12.64 12.36
CA LYS A 212 -11.22 11.30 12.29
C LYS A 212 -11.31 10.55 13.63
N GLN A 213 -11.00 11.20 14.75
CA GLN A 213 -11.09 10.59 16.08
C GLN A 213 -12.52 10.16 16.41
N ARG A 214 -13.52 11.02 16.13
CA ARG A 214 -14.95 10.67 16.27
C ARG A 214 -15.33 9.48 15.42
N ARG A 215 -14.90 9.49 14.15
CA ARG A 215 -15.17 8.41 13.20
C ARG A 215 -14.59 7.07 13.66
N LEU A 216 -13.39 7.09 14.25
CA LEU A 216 -12.72 5.92 14.81
C LEU A 216 -13.10 5.62 16.27
N ARG A 217 -13.98 6.40 16.91
CA ARG A 217 -14.31 6.28 18.35
C ARG A 217 -13.08 6.31 19.27
N LEU A 218 -12.08 7.11 18.90
CA LEU A 218 -10.88 7.29 19.72
C LEU A 218 -11.17 8.30 20.83
N PRO A 219 -10.90 7.96 22.10
CA PRO A 219 -11.02 8.90 23.20
C PRO A 219 -9.98 10.01 23.05
N VAL A 220 -10.30 11.19 23.59
CA VAL A 220 -9.38 12.32 23.55
C VAL A 220 -8.30 12.13 24.61
N ALA A 221 -7.05 12.33 24.20
CA ALA A 221 -5.95 12.31 25.16
C ALA A 221 -6.08 13.50 26.13
N PRO A 222 -5.87 13.29 27.44
CA PRO A 222 -5.92 14.38 28.39
C PRO A 222 -4.84 15.42 28.07
N LEU A 223 -5.12 16.68 28.41
CA LEU A 223 -4.14 17.74 28.27
C LEU A 223 -2.91 17.41 29.12
N CYS A 224 -1.72 17.44 28.52
CA CYS A 224 -0.50 17.16 29.26
C CYS A 224 -0.19 18.29 30.25
N ASP A 225 0.53 17.98 31.32
CA ASP A 225 1.04 18.98 32.25
C ASP A 225 2.09 19.91 31.60
N ASP A 226 2.43 20.99 32.30
CA ASP A 226 3.35 22.01 31.81
C ASP A 226 4.79 21.51 31.65
N GLY A 227 5.23 20.59 32.51
CA GLY A 227 6.58 20.00 32.41
C GLY A 227 6.73 19.11 31.17
N ILE A 228 5.71 18.31 30.86
CA ILE A 228 5.63 17.51 29.64
C ILE A 228 5.54 18.42 28.42
N PHE A 229 4.68 19.44 28.48
CA PHE A 229 4.47 20.37 27.37
C PHE A 229 5.77 21.10 27.01
N VAL A 230 6.43 21.75 27.99
CA VAL A 230 7.65 22.54 27.73
C VAL A 230 8.76 21.68 27.17
N ARG A 231 8.90 20.43 27.63
CA ARG A 231 9.89 19.51 27.07
C ARG A 231 9.58 19.13 25.62
N ARG A 232 8.32 18.83 25.29
CA ARG A 232 7.90 18.43 23.93
C ARG A 232 8.04 19.57 22.95
N VAL A 233 7.50 20.74 23.27
CA VAL A 233 7.50 21.90 22.35
C VAL A 233 8.92 22.35 21.99
N TYR A 234 9.86 22.31 22.95
CA TYR A 234 11.27 22.62 22.67
C TYR A 234 11.94 21.59 21.76
N LEU A 235 11.66 20.30 21.96
CA LEU A 235 12.19 19.24 21.10
C LEU A 235 11.62 19.33 19.68
N ASP A 236 10.32 19.58 19.57
CA ASP A 236 9.59 19.60 18.29
C ASP A 236 9.94 20.85 17.46
N LEU A 237 10.05 22.02 18.11
CA LEU A 237 10.28 23.28 17.39
C LEU A 237 11.77 23.59 17.20
N VAL A 238 12.61 23.36 18.22
CA VAL A 238 14.01 23.83 18.18
C VAL A 238 15.05 22.72 18.38
N GLY A 239 14.62 21.45 18.44
CA GLY A 239 15.52 20.29 18.40
C GLY A 239 16.38 20.07 19.64
N ARG A 240 16.05 20.69 20.77
CA ARG A 240 16.76 20.52 22.05
C ARG A 240 15.77 20.48 23.21
N ILE A 241 16.22 20.06 24.38
CA ILE A 241 15.45 20.24 25.62
C ILE A 241 15.56 21.70 26.13
N PRO A 242 14.58 22.19 26.91
CA PRO A 242 14.70 23.49 27.57
C PRO A 242 15.83 23.45 28.61
N THR A 243 16.46 24.60 28.85
CA THR A 243 17.34 24.76 30.01
C THR A 243 16.51 24.78 31.29
N ALA A 244 17.16 24.55 32.44
CA ALA A 244 16.48 24.58 33.73
C ALA A 244 15.85 25.94 34.05
N VAL A 245 16.37 27.04 33.50
CA VAL A 245 15.81 28.39 33.67
C VAL A 245 14.60 28.58 32.77
N GLU A 246 14.70 28.21 31.49
CA GLU A 246 13.57 28.26 30.54
C GLU A 246 12.38 27.44 31.03
N ALA A 247 12.62 26.21 31.48
CA ALA A 247 11.57 25.33 31.99
C ALA A 247 10.88 25.91 33.23
N ARG A 248 11.64 26.42 34.21
CA ARG A 248 11.07 27.06 35.41
C ARG A 248 10.28 28.31 35.06
N THR A 249 10.82 29.16 34.20
CA THR A 249 10.15 30.38 33.74
C THR A 249 8.77 30.07 33.15
N PHE A 250 8.67 29.03 32.31
CA PHE A 250 7.40 28.62 31.72
C PHE A 250 6.43 27.98 32.75
N VAL A 251 6.95 27.11 33.63
CA VAL A 251 6.11 26.43 34.64
C VAL A 251 5.53 27.44 35.64
N ASP A 252 6.35 28.41 36.07
CA ASP A 252 5.98 29.41 37.07
C ASP A 252 5.14 30.58 36.49
N ASP A 253 5.00 30.67 35.16
CA ASP A 253 4.15 31.67 34.50
C ASP A 253 2.66 31.36 34.77
N PRO A 254 1.90 32.30 35.39
CA PRO A 254 0.47 32.13 35.66
C PRO A 254 -0.43 32.47 34.46
N SER A 255 0.13 32.98 33.35
CA SER A 255 -0.64 33.38 32.17
C SER A 255 -1.42 32.19 31.59
N PRO A 256 -2.74 32.34 31.35
CA PRO A 256 -3.51 31.33 30.65
C PRO A 256 -3.04 31.11 29.20
N GLU A 257 -2.37 32.10 28.60
CA GLU A 257 -1.84 32.07 27.23
C GLU A 257 -0.37 31.63 27.13
N LYS A 258 0.28 31.26 28.25
CA LYS A 258 1.72 30.94 28.29
C LYS A 258 2.18 29.91 27.24
N ARG A 259 1.31 28.94 26.91
CA ARG A 259 1.59 27.93 25.88
C ARG A 259 1.68 28.55 24.49
N GLN A 260 0.75 29.43 24.15
CA GLN A 260 0.73 30.12 22.86
C GLN A 260 1.95 31.05 22.75
N HIS A 261 2.22 31.84 23.79
CA HIS A 261 3.38 32.71 23.83
C HIS A 261 4.71 31.96 23.66
N LEU A 262 4.89 30.83 24.35
CA LEU A 262 6.10 30.02 24.20
C LEU A 262 6.24 29.46 22.77
N VAL A 263 5.13 29.00 22.16
CA VAL A 263 5.15 28.52 20.76
C VAL A 263 5.59 29.64 19.82
N ASP A 264 4.97 30.82 19.91
CA ASP A 264 5.29 31.96 19.04
C ASP A 264 6.75 32.42 19.25
N GLU A 265 7.21 32.44 20.49
CA GLU A 265 8.59 32.77 20.83
C GLU A 265 9.58 31.78 20.20
N LEU A 266 9.33 30.47 20.33
CA LEU A 266 10.19 29.42 19.76
C LEU A 266 10.19 29.43 18.24
N LEU A 267 9.03 29.63 17.60
CA LEU A 267 8.92 29.76 16.14
C LEU A 267 9.71 30.96 15.61
N GLY A 268 9.79 32.04 16.40
CA GLY A 268 10.58 33.23 16.08
C GLY A 268 12.10 33.08 16.25
N ARG A 269 12.58 32.01 16.89
CA ARG A 269 14.03 31.81 17.12
C ARG A 269 14.72 31.26 15.87
N MET A 270 15.94 31.73 15.60
CA MET A 270 16.82 31.12 14.58
C MET A 270 17.05 29.61 14.78
N ALA A 271 16.94 29.12 16.02
CA ALA A 271 17.04 27.70 16.32
C ALA A 271 15.93 26.87 15.64
N PHE A 272 14.71 27.41 15.50
CA PHE A 272 13.63 26.76 14.77
C PHE A 272 13.99 26.59 13.29
N ALA A 273 14.38 27.70 12.64
CA ALA A 273 14.78 27.69 11.23
C ALA A 273 15.94 26.72 10.97
N ASN A 274 16.97 26.72 11.83
CA ASN A 274 18.11 25.80 11.71
C ASN A 274 17.68 24.33 11.88
N PHE A 275 16.83 24.02 12.86
CA PHE A 275 16.41 22.65 13.13
C PHE A 275 15.54 22.10 12.00
N TRP A 276 14.57 22.88 11.52
CA TRP A 276 13.71 22.48 10.42
C TRP A 276 14.43 22.47 9.07
N ALA A 277 15.43 23.34 8.85
CA ALA A 277 16.28 23.25 7.68
C ALA A 277 17.02 21.92 7.60
N LEU A 278 17.48 21.38 8.74
CA LEU A 278 18.05 20.04 8.84
C LEU A 278 17.03 18.94 8.49
N LYS A 279 15.80 19.05 8.97
CA LYS A 279 14.71 18.10 8.65
C LYS A 279 14.37 18.10 7.16
N TRP A 280 14.25 19.28 6.56
CA TRP A 280 14.00 19.42 5.14
C TRP A 280 15.19 18.98 4.30
N ALA A 281 16.42 19.25 4.74
CA ALA A 281 17.62 18.80 4.07
C ALA A 281 17.68 17.27 3.96
N ASP A 282 17.28 16.54 5.01
CA ASP A 282 17.19 15.09 5.00
C ASP A 282 16.12 14.59 4.00
N LEU A 283 14.91 15.16 4.07
CA LEU A 283 13.80 14.79 3.18
C LEU A 283 14.10 15.07 1.70
N LEU A 284 14.72 16.22 1.42
CA LEU A 284 15.06 16.68 0.07
C LEU A 284 16.39 16.12 -0.43
N ARG A 285 17.06 15.25 0.35
CA ARG A 285 18.36 14.65 0.03
C ARG A 285 19.41 15.70 -0.34
N VAL A 286 19.54 16.70 0.52
CA VAL A 286 20.60 17.70 0.42
C VAL A 286 21.91 17.06 0.88
N GLU A 287 22.49 16.24 0.00
CA GLU A 287 23.69 15.46 0.23
C GLU A 287 24.69 15.64 -0.93
N GLU A 288 25.98 15.62 -0.63
CA GLU A 288 27.03 15.89 -1.63
C GLU A 288 27.02 14.89 -2.79
N LYS A 289 26.56 13.65 -2.54
CA LYS A 289 26.42 12.63 -3.59
C LYS A 289 25.48 13.08 -4.72
N THR A 290 24.49 13.91 -4.40
CA THR A 290 23.48 14.39 -5.35
C THR A 290 23.80 15.80 -5.87
N LEU A 291 24.37 16.66 -5.03
CA LEU A 291 24.45 18.11 -5.29
C LEU A 291 25.86 18.71 -5.23
N ASP A 292 26.90 17.92 -4.91
CA ASP A 292 28.24 18.39 -4.51
C ASP A 292 28.25 19.32 -3.27
N THR A 293 29.43 19.71 -2.80
CA THR A 293 29.59 20.55 -1.59
C THR A 293 29.03 21.96 -1.77
N VAL A 294 29.14 22.54 -2.96
CA VAL A 294 28.65 23.89 -3.27
C VAL A 294 27.13 23.87 -3.33
N GLY A 295 26.55 22.90 -4.04
CA GLY A 295 25.10 22.73 -4.13
C GLY A 295 24.47 22.41 -2.77
N THR A 296 25.11 21.56 -1.97
CA THR A 296 24.67 21.27 -0.58
C THR A 296 24.59 22.54 0.27
N ARG A 297 25.64 23.38 0.27
CA ARG A 297 25.64 24.63 1.05
C ARG A 297 24.62 25.64 0.54
N ALA A 298 24.53 25.81 -0.77
CA ALA A 298 23.59 26.75 -1.38
C ALA A 298 22.14 26.34 -1.07
N PHE A 299 21.81 25.06 -1.22
CA PHE A 299 20.45 24.57 -1.01
C PHE A 299 20.07 24.59 0.48
N HIS A 300 20.95 24.13 1.38
CA HIS A 300 20.72 24.27 2.82
C HIS A 300 20.56 25.74 3.24
N GLY A 301 21.36 26.64 2.65
CA GLY A 301 21.25 28.08 2.89
C GLY A 301 19.95 28.70 2.39
N TRP A 302 19.35 28.15 1.33
CA TRP A 302 18.03 28.58 0.82
C TRP A 302 16.86 28.07 1.68
N ILE A 303 16.98 26.88 2.26
CA ILE A 303 15.93 26.29 3.11
C ILE A 303 15.77 27.08 4.44
N ARG A 304 16.88 27.62 4.96
CA ARG A 304 16.97 28.30 6.26
C ARG A 304 16.63 29.79 6.15
#